data_AF-A0A090M138-F1
#
_entry.id   AF-A0A090M138-F1
#
_cell.length_a   1.000
_cell.length_b   1.000
_cell.length_c   1.000
_cell.angle_alpha   90.00
_cell.angle_beta   90.00
_cell.angle_gamma   90.00
#
_symmetry.space_group_name_H-M   'P 1'
#
loop_
_entity.id
_entity.type
_entity.pdbx_description
1 polymer ?
#
loop_
_entity_poly.entity_id
_entity_poly.type
_entity_poly.pdbx_seq_one_letter_code
_entity_poly.pdbx_strand_id
1 'polypeptide(L)'
;MEALRAASRANAALLRKVRARERDARWTADDALRMSAMLKHVLALYVGILFGMYGAYGFDWTMWGSALVNGLAFWMLNSGCEMDLESIGESQRFVLDGFVSSYGLMILTWCGVSAALGRPWFTSEERFPRSFPAFFVH
;
A
#
# COMPACT_ATOMS: atom_id res chain seq x y z
N MET A 1 55.89 -6.59 -7.23
CA MET A 1 54.93 -5.64 -6.60
C MET A 1 53.97 -4.99 -7.59
N GLU A 2 54.36 -4.73 -8.84
CA GLU A 2 53.51 -4.02 -9.82
C GLU A 2 52.27 -4.81 -10.26
N ALA A 3 52.40 -6.14 -10.45
CA ALA A 3 51.27 -7.01 -10.78
C ALA A 3 50.17 -6.98 -9.70
N LEU A 4 50.55 -6.89 -8.42
CA LEU A 4 49.60 -6.83 -7.30
C LEU A 4 48.83 -5.49 -7.29
N ARG A 5 49.51 -4.38 -7.65
CA ARG A 5 48.88 -3.06 -7.77
C ARG A 5 47.97 -2.98 -8.99
N ALA A 6 48.32 -3.63 -10.09
CA ALA A 6 47.47 -3.73 -11.27
C ALA A 6 46.19 -4.54 -11.00
N ALA A 7 46.31 -5.68 -10.30
CA ALA A 7 45.17 -6.50 -9.88
C ALA A 7 44.22 -5.75 -8.91
N SER A 8 44.77 -5.00 -7.96
CA SER A 8 43.99 -4.14 -7.04
C SER A 8 43.19 -3.06 -7.77
N ARG A 9 43.80 -2.38 -8.76
CA ARG A 9 43.12 -1.36 -9.58
C ARG A 9 42.04 -1.98 -10.47
N ALA A 10 42.30 -3.16 -11.05
CA ALA A 10 41.31 -3.89 -11.86
C ALA A 10 40.10 -4.30 -11.01
N ASN A 11 40.31 -4.83 -9.81
CA ASN A 11 39.23 -5.16 -8.87
C ASN A 11 38.44 -3.92 -8.42
N ALA A 12 39.11 -2.80 -8.13
CA ALA A 12 38.44 -1.56 -7.78
C ALA A 12 37.58 -1.01 -8.94
N ALA A 13 38.05 -1.15 -10.19
CA ALA A 13 37.28 -0.76 -11.37
C ALA A 13 36.08 -1.68 -11.61
N LEU A 14 36.23 -2.99 -11.38
CA LEU A 14 35.15 -3.97 -11.47
C LEU A 14 34.08 -3.71 -10.40
N LEU A 15 34.48 -3.46 -9.16
CA LEU A 15 33.57 -3.09 -8.06
C LEU A 15 32.83 -1.78 -8.34
N ARG A 16 33.49 -0.79 -8.97
CA ARG A 16 32.81 0.44 -9.42
C ARG A 16 31.79 0.17 -10.51
N LYS A 17 32.11 -0.70 -11.48
CA LYS A 17 31.16 -1.09 -12.54
C LYS A 17 29.97 -1.87 -12.00
N VAL A 18 30.20 -2.77 -11.04
CA VAL A 18 29.15 -3.52 -10.35
C VAL A 18 28.26 -2.58 -9.54
N ARG A 19 28.84 -1.69 -8.73
CA ARG A 19 28.08 -0.64 -8.02
C ARG A 19 27.35 0.31 -8.95
N ALA A 20 27.93 0.65 -10.11
CA ALA A 20 27.26 1.49 -11.09
C ALA A 20 26.06 0.77 -11.72
N ARG A 21 26.19 -0.53 -12.06
CA ARG A 21 25.06 -1.36 -12.49
C ARG A 21 23.98 -1.52 -11.42
N GLU A 22 24.36 -1.68 -10.16
CA GLU A 22 23.41 -1.71 -9.03
C GLU A 22 22.70 -0.36 -8.85
N ARG A 23 23.39 0.75 -9.17
CA ARG A 23 22.82 2.11 -9.12
C ARG A 23 21.86 2.40 -10.28
N ASP A 24 22.11 1.82 -11.46
CA ASP A 24 21.22 1.92 -12.62
C ASP A 24 19.99 0.99 -12.52
N ALA A 25 20.07 -0.05 -11.68
CA ALA A 25 18.94 -0.94 -11.34
C ALA A 25 18.11 -0.45 -10.15
N ARG A 26 18.44 0.71 -9.56
CA ARG A 26 17.63 1.31 -8.50
C ARG A 26 16.38 1.93 -9.11
N TRP A 27 15.25 1.48 -8.62
CA TRP A 27 13.95 2.07 -8.89
C TRP A 27 13.97 3.59 -8.74
N THR A 28 13.39 4.29 -9.71
CA THR A 28 13.23 5.74 -9.59
C THR A 28 12.05 6.08 -8.68
N ALA A 29 12.03 7.30 -8.13
CA ALA A 29 10.91 7.78 -7.31
C ALA A 29 9.58 7.74 -8.07
N ASP A 30 9.60 8.08 -9.36
CA ASP A 30 8.42 8.05 -10.23
C ASP A 30 7.91 6.61 -10.46
N ASP A 31 8.81 5.64 -10.58
CA ASP A 31 8.43 4.23 -10.70
C ASP A 31 7.80 3.71 -9.39
N ALA A 32 8.32 4.13 -8.24
CA ALA A 32 7.76 3.80 -6.93
C ALA A 32 6.34 4.36 -6.75
N LEU A 33 6.10 5.60 -7.16
CA LEU A 33 4.78 6.22 -7.10
C LEU A 33 3.79 5.51 -8.05
N ARG A 34 4.20 5.24 -9.29
CA ARG A 34 3.37 4.50 -10.25
C ARG A 34 3.02 3.10 -9.74
N MET A 35 4.00 2.38 -9.19
CA MET A 35 3.77 1.05 -8.63
C MET A 35 2.87 1.12 -7.41
N SER A 36 3.05 2.12 -6.54
CA SER A 36 2.18 2.39 -5.39
C SER A 36 0.73 2.61 -5.82
N ALA A 37 0.50 3.48 -6.80
CA ALA A 37 -0.83 3.72 -7.33
C ALA A 37 -1.46 2.42 -7.87
N MET A 38 -0.76 1.66 -8.71
CA MET A 38 -1.27 0.39 -9.24
C MET A 38 -1.61 -0.60 -8.12
N LEU A 39 -0.72 -0.73 -7.14
CA LEU A 39 -0.89 -1.66 -6.03
C LEU A 39 -2.08 -1.28 -5.16
N LYS A 40 -2.30 0.01 -4.89
CA LYS A 40 -3.49 0.50 -4.18
C LYS A 40 -4.78 0.15 -4.88
N HIS A 41 -4.84 0.18 -6.22
CA HIS A 41 -6.05 -0.22 -6.94
C HIS A 41 -6.34 -1.71 -6.79
N VAL A 42 -5.32 -2.57 -6.88
CA VAL A 42 -5.47 -4.02 -6.67
C VAL A 42 -5.90 -4.32 -5.24
N LEU A 43 -5.27 -3.68 -4.26
CA LEU A 43 -5.62 -3.82 -2.84
C LEU A 43 -7.02 -3.27 -2.55
N ALA A 44 -7.42 -2.16 -3.17
CA ALA A 44 -8.75 -1.59 -3.03
C ALA A 44 -9.84 -2.56 -3.51
N LEU A 45 -9.64 -3.23 -4.64
CA LEU A 45 -10.53 -4.29 -5.11
C LEU A 45 -10.63 -5.42 -4.08
N TYR A 46 -9.48 -5.89 -3.60
CA TYR A 46 -9.42 -7.00 -2.66
C TYR A 46 -10.10 -6.67 -1.32
N VAL A 47 -9.77 -5.52 -0.73
CA VAL A 47 -10.37 -5.01 0.51
C VAL A 47 -11.86 -4.78 0.31
N GLY A 48 -12.27 -4.20 -0.81
CA GLY A 48 -13.68 -3.98 -1.13
C GLY A 48 -14.46 -5.30 -1.20
N ILE A 49 -13.92 -6.32 -1.88
CA ILE A 49 -14.52 -7.66 -1.91
C ILE A 49 -14.66 -8.23 -0.50
N LEU A 50 -13.59 -8.19 0.29
CA LEU A 50 -13.62 -8.70 1.66
C LEU A 50 -14.67 -8.00 2.50
N PHE A 51 -14.72 -6.66 2.49
CA PHE A 51 -15.70 -5.91 3.27
C PHE A 51 -17.12 -6.22 2.85
N GLY A 52 -17.38 -6.39 1.54
CA GLY A 52 -18.68 -6.83 1.05
C GLY A 52 -19.05 -8.24 1.47
N MET A 53 -18.09 -9.17 1.43
CA MET A 53 -18.27 -10.55 1.88
C MET A 53 -18.44 -10.68 3.40
N TYR A 54 -17.82 -9.81 4.19
CA TYR A 54 -18.00 -9.78 5.64
C TYR A 54 -19.26 -9.02 6.05
N GLY A 55 -19.84 -8.20 5.16
CA GLY A 55 -20.95 -7.31 5.50
C GLY A 55 -20.52 -6.24 6.49
N ALA A 56 -19.31 -5.69 6.32
CA ALA A 56 -18.89 -4.51 7.05
C ALA A 56 -19.88 -3.36 6.79
N TYR A 57 -20.10 -2.49 7.79
CA TYR A 57 -21.04 -1.38 7.69
C TYR A 57 -20.58 -0.19 8.54
N GLY A 58 -20.81 1.02 8.04
CA GLY A 58 -20.51 2.27 8.75
C GLY A 58 -19.23 2.97 8.28
N PHE A 59 -19.12 4.25 8.62
CA PHE A 59 -18.03 5.13 8.19
C PHE A 59 -16.67 4.70 8.70
N ASP A 60 -16.59 4.09 9.89
CA ASP A 60 -15.31 3.63 10.45
C ASP A 60 -14.59 2.65 9.50
N TRP A 61 -15.35 1.78 8.83
CA TRP A 61 -14.79 0.82 7.87
C TRP A 61 -14.23 1.50 6.62
N THR A 62 -14.73 2.66 6.20
CA THR A 62 -14.13 3.38 5.07
C THR A 62 -12.74 3.91 5.44
N MET A 63 -12.58 4.40 6.68
CA MET A 63 -11.30 4.85 7.22
C MET A 63 -10.33 3.68 7.41
N TRP A 64 -10.78 2.58 8.00
CA TRP A 64 -9.97 1.36 8.16
C TRP A 64 -9.55 0.76 6.82
N GLY A 65 -10.44 0.70 5.84
CA GLY A 65 -10.13 0.22 4.49
C GLY A 65 -9.06 1.07 3.82
N SER A 66 -9.17 2.40 3.95
CA SER A 66 -8.17 3.34 3.41
C SER A 66 -6.79 3.16 4.06
N ALA A 67 -6.75 3.01 5.39
CA ALA A 67 -5.52 2.77 6.13
C ALA A 67 -4.89 1.42 5.75
N LEU A 68 -5.70 0.37 5.61
CA LEU A 68 -5.25 -0.96 5.18
C LEU A 68 -4.65 -0.93 3.77
N VAL A 69 -5.34 -0.31 2.81
CA VAL A 69 -4.84 -0.22 1.42
C VAL A 69 -3.49 0.50 1.37
N ASN A 70 -3.35 1.64 2.04
CA ASN A 70 -2.08 2.39 2.05
C ASN A 70 -0.98 1.66 2.82
N GLY A 71 -1.31 1.10 3.99
CA GLY A 71 -0.35 0.37 4.81
C GLY A 71 0.18 -0.89 4.12
N LEU A 72 -0.71 -1.66 3.49
CA LEU A 72 -0.31 -2.84 2.71
C LEU A 72 0.49 -2.46 1.47
N ALA A 73 0.13 -1.38 0.78
CA ALA A 73 0.90 -0.90 -0.37
C ALA A 73 2.32 -0.48 0.04
N PHE A 74 2.45 0.27 1.14
CA PHE A 74 3.74 0.64 1.73
C PHE A 74 4.56 -0.59 2.10
N TRP A 75 3.96 -1.53 2.82
CA TRP A 75 4.65 -2.74 3.27
C TRP A 75 5.13 -3.61 2.10
N MET A 76 4.29 -3.82 1.09
CA MET A 76 4.65 -4.60 -0.09
C MET A 76 5.77 -3.96 -0.92
N LEU A 77 5.78 -2.64 -1.05
CA LEU A 77 6.85 -1.95 -1.77
C LEU A 77 8.16 -1.93 -0.97
N ASN A 78 8.08 -1.66 0.34
CA ASN A 78 9.25 -1.62 1.20
C ASN A 78 9.89 -3.01 1.39
N SER A 79 9.08 -4.04 1.67
CA SER A 79 9.58 -5.39 1.98
C SER A 79 9.63 -6.31 0.76
N GLY A 80 8.69 -6.18 -0.18
CA GLY A 80 8.62 -7.05 -1.36
C GLY A 80 9.45 -6.56 -2.53
N CYS A 81 9.51 -5.24 -2.76
CA CYS A 81 10.32 -4.64 -3.82
C CYS A 81 11.66 -4.10 -3.33
N GLU A 82 11.97 -4.25 -2.04
CA GLU A 82 13.17 -3.71 -1.37
C GLU A 82 13.39 -2.22 -1.69
N MET A 83 12.29 -1.47 -1.87
CA MET A 83 12.35 -0.04 -2.12
C MET A 83 12.61 0.71 -0.82
N ASP A 84 13.69 1.47 -0.77
CA ASP A 84 13.94 2.43 0.28
C ASP A 84 13.01 3.65 0.10
N LEU A 85 11.77 3.53 0.59
CA LEU A 85 10.75 4.58 0.53
C LEU A 85 11.13 5.81 1.39
N GLU A 86 12.02 5.65 2.37
CA GLU A 86 12.54 6.77 3.17
C GLU A 86 13.48 7.65 2.34
N SER A 87 14.26 7.06 1.44
CA SER A 87 15.15 7.79 0.52
C SER A 87 14.42 8.65 -0.53
N ILE A 88 13.12 8.41 -0.74
CA ILE A 88 12.30 9.12 -1.73
C ILE A 88 11.79 10.47 -1.19
N GLY A 89 11.89 10.71 0.13
CA GLY A 89 11.75 12.05 0.74
C GLY A 89 10.34 12.65 0.81
N GLU A 90 9.34 12.06 0.13
CA GLU A 90 7.99 12.60 0.04
C GLU A 90 6.90 11.57 0.42
N SER A 91 6.91 11.15 1.69
CA SER A 91 5.91 10.22 2.25
C SER A 91 4.47 10.65 2.01
N GLN A 92 4.19 11.97 2.02
CA GLN A 92 2.86 12.50 1.70
C GLN A 92 2.44 12.25 0.25
N ARG A 93 3.35 12.40 -0.72
CA ARG A 93 3.04 12.07 -2.12
C ARG A 93 2.76 10.59 -2.27
N PHE A 94 3.53 9.73 -1.60
CA PHE A 94 3.26 8.31 -1.60
C PHE A 94 1.85 7.98 -1.08
N VAL A 95 1.40 8.59 0.03
CA VAL A 95 0.06 8.35 0.57
C VAL A 95 -1.04 8.89 -0.34
N LEU A 96 -0.89 10.11 -0.84
CA LEU A 96 -1.92 10.79 -1.63
C LEU A 96 -2.03 10.28 -3.07
N ASP A 97 -0.94 9.78 -3.64
CA ASP A 97 -0.93 9.32 -5.02
C ASP A 97 -1.81 8.06 -5.19
N GLY A 98 -2.72 8.11 -6.16
CA GLY A 98 -3.73 7.08 -6.37
C GLY A 98 -4.71 6.88 -5.20
N PHE A 99 -4.70 7.71 -4.15
CA PHE A 99 -5.54 7.55 -2.96
C PHE A 99 -7.03 7.68 -3.29
N VAL A 100 -7.41 8.80 -3.91
CA VAL A 100 -8.82 9.12 -4.18
C VAL A 100 -9.44 8.09 -5.13
N SER A 101 -8.72 7.69 -6.17
CA SER A 101 -9.20 6.72 -7.15
C SER A 101 -9.30 5.31 -6.56
N SER A 102 -8.31 4.86 -5.79
CA SER A 102 -8.36 3.56 -5.12
C SER A 102 -9.42 3.52 -4.02
N TYR A 103 -9.62 4.60 -3.27
CA TYR A 103 -10.69 4.71 -2.30
C TYR A 103 -12.08 4.61 -2.93
N GLY A 104 -12.30 5.34 -4.03
CA GLY A 104 -13.55 5.25 -4.80
C GLY A 104 -13.78 3.83 -5.32
N LEU A 105 -12.74 3.18 -5.85
CA LEU A 105 -12.81 1.80 -6.31
C LEU A 105 -13.16 0.83 -5.18
N MET A 106 -12.52 0.97 -4.02
CA MET A 106 -12.79 0.14 -2.83
C MET A 106 -14.27 0.23 -2.43
N ILE A 107 -14.81 1.45 -2.34
CA ILE A 107 -16.22 1.66 -1.99
C ILE A 107 -17.13 1.03 -3.03
N LEU A 108 -16.90 1.29 -4.33
CA LEU A 108 -17.73 0.74 -5.39
C LEU A 108 -17.77 -0.80 -5.35
N THR A 109 -16.61 -1.43 -5.18
CA THR A 109 -16.50 -2.89 -5.07
C THR A 109 -17.18 -3.41 -3.81
N TRP A 110 -16.98 -2.76 -2.67
CA TRP A 110 -17.63 -3.12 -1.42
C TRP A 110 -19.15 -3.04 -1.51
N CYS A 111 -19.70 -1.94 -2.04
CA CYS A 111 -21.12 -1.78 -2.25
C CYS A 111 -21.66 -2.83 -3.23
N GLY A 112 -20.97 -3.05 -4.34
CA GLY A 112 -21.35 -4.03 -5.37
C GLY A 112 -21.41 -5.46 -4.83
N VAL A 113 -20.39 -5.89 -4.08
CA VAL A 113 -20.34 -7.23 -3.47
C VAL A 113 -21.39 -7.38 -2.38
N SER A 114 -21.56 -6.36 -1.53
CA SER A 114 -22.61 -6.37 -0.50
C SER A 114 -23.99 -6.52 -1.13
N ALA A 115 -24.29 -5.73 -2.17
CA ALA A 115 -25.56 -5.79 -2.89
C ALA A 115 -25.78 -7.15 -3.57
N ALA A 116 -24.75 -7.71 -4.21
CA ALA A 116 -24.81 -9.03 -4.84
C ALA A 116 -25.10 -10.15 -3.82
N LEU A 117 -24.64 -10.00 -2.58
CA LEU A 117 -24.87 -10.96 -1.49
C LEU A 117 -26.13 -10.64 -0.65
N GLY A 118 -26.91 -9.62 -1.01
CA GLY A 118 -28.10 -9.21 -0.26
C GLY A 118 -27.81 -8.66 1.13
N ARG A 119 -26.60 -8.11 1.35
CA ARG A 119 -26.17 -7.57 2.64
C ARG A 119 -26.38 -6.06 2.71
N PRO A 120 -26.84 -5.53 3.85
CA PRO A 120 -26.97 -4.09 4.03
C PRO A 120 -25.58 -3.45 4.15
N TRP A 121 -25.32 -2.41 3.36
CA TRP A 121 -24.04 -1.69 3.33
C TRP A 121 -24.15 -0.26 3.93
N PHE A 122 -25.38 0.26 4.06
CA PHE A 122 -25.75 1.38 4.92
C PHE A 122 -27.04 1.01 5.63
N THR A 123 -27.01 0.81 6.95
CA THR A 123 -28.25 0.82 7.73
C THR A 123 -28.42 2.20 8.34
N SER A 124 -29.40 2.94 7.84
CA SER A 124 -30.07 3.99 8.60
C SER A 124 -30.73 3.34 9.83
N GLU A 125 -30.24 3.71 11.01
CA GLU A 125 -30.92 3.75 12.32
C GLU A 125 -31.54 2.49 12.98
N GLU A 126 -31.77 1.34 12.33
CA GLU A 126 -32.57 0.26 12.98
C GLU A 126 -31.81 -0.98 13.52
N ARG A 127 -30.47 -1.00 13.54
CA ARG A 127 -29.72 -2.08 14.24
C ARG A 127 -28.47 -1.58 14.95
N PHE A 128 -28.68 -0.81 16.02
CA PHE A 128 -27.73 -0.83 17.14
C PHE A 128 -28.08 -2.03 18.04
N PRO A 129 -27.36 -3.17 18.01
CA PRO A 129 -27.19 -3.90 19.24
C PRO A 129 -26.42 -2.95 20.17
N ARG A 130 -27.01 -2.64 21.32
CA ARG A 130 -26.37 -1.93 22.44
C ARG A 130 -25.20 -2.75 22.98
N SER A 131 -24.13 -2.85 22.22
CA SER A 131 -22.88 -3.50 22.62
C SER A 131 -21.71 -2.63 22.16
N PHE A 132 -21.75 -1.35 22.53
CA PHE A 132 -20.55 -0.66 22.97
C PHE A 132 -20.13 -1.32 24.29
N PRO A 133 -18.88 -1.77 24.48
CA PRO A 133 -18.44 -2.15 25.82
C PRO A 133 -18.43 -0.87 26.66
N ALA A 134 -19.30 -0.84 27.67
CA ALA A 134 -19.33 0.16 28.72
C ALA A 134 -18.07 0.03 29.61
N PHE A 135 -16.89 0.31 29.06
CA PHE A 135 -15.61 0.16 29.76
C PHE A 135 -14.85 1.47 30.00
N PHE A 136 -15.42 2.62 29.60
CA PHE A 136 -14.83 3.93 29.88
C PHE A 136 -15.87 4.86 30.50
N VAL A 137 -16.35 4.49 31.69
CA VAL A 137 -16.82 5.44 32.71
C VAL A 137 -16.33 4.91 34.04
N HIS A 138 -15.12 5.31 34.43
CA HIS A 138 -14.69 5.68 35.78
C HIS A 138 -13.25 6.19 35.73
#